data_AF-A0AAN7KU54-F1
#
_entry.id   AF-A0AAN7KU54-F1
#
_cell.length_a   1.000
_cell.length_b   1.000
_cell.length_c   1.000
_cell.angle_alpha   90.00
_cell.angle_beta   90.00
_cell.angle_gamma   90.00
#
_symmetry.space_group_name_H-M   'P 1'
#
loop_
_entity.id
_entity.type
_entity.pdbx_description
1 polymer ?
#
loop_
_entity_poly.entity_id
_entity_poly.type
_entity_poly.pdbx_seq_one_letter_code
_entity_poly.pdbx_strand_id
1 'polypeptide(L)' 'MHAVIDRQKNHGMHFRVLAKALRLFGGDHIHSGTIVGKLEGKREITLGFVDLLRDDYTEKD' A
#
# COMPACT_ATOMS: atom_id res chain seq x y z
N MET A 1 -9.20 0.33 9.24
CA MET A 1 -8.82 1.59 9.92
C MET A 1 -7.59 2.28 9.33
N HIS A 2 -6.89 1.73 8.32
CA HIS A 2 -5.65 2.34 7.81
C HIS A 2 -5.85 3.77 7.29
N ALA A 3 -6.98 4.06 6.62
CA ALA A 3 -7.34 5.39 6.09
C ALA A 3 -7.28 6.56 7.08
N VAL A 4 -7.26 6.28 8.39
CA VAL A 4 -7.08 7.30 9.43
C VAL A 4 -5.66 7.86 9.43
N ILE A 5 -4.67 7.06 9.04
CA ILE A 5 -3.24 7.38 9.12
C ILE A 5 -2.56 7.53 7.76
N ASP A 6 -3.10 6.97 6.67
CA ASP A 6 -2.41 6.92 5.36
C ASP A 6 -3.11 7.68 4.23
N ARG A 7 -4.31 8.26 4.47
CA ARG A 7 -5.07 8.99 3.44
C ARG A 7 -4.55 10.41 3.20
N GLN A 8 -4.16 11.12 4.26
CA GLN A 8 -3.73 12.51 4.13
C GLN A 8 -2.29 12.59 3.60
N LYS A 9 -2.10 13.34 2.51
CA LYS A 9 -0.79 13.47 1.84
C LYS A 9 0.22 14.32 2.61
N ASN A 10 -0.27 15.21 3.48
CA ASN A 10 0.54 16.18 4.21
C ASN A 10 0.93 15.72 5.62
N HIS A 11 0.24 14.74 6.19
CA HIS A 11 0.53 14.22 7.52
C HIS A 11 0.01 12.79 7.66
N GLY A 12 0.85 11.91 8.21
CA GLY A 12 0.53 10.50 8.39
C GLY A 12 1.64 9.58 7.92
N MET A 13 1.29 8.35 7.58
CA MET A 13 2.21 7.32 7.13
C MET A 13 1.71 6.71 5.82
N HIS A 14 2.53 6.71 4.77
CA HIS A 14 2.11 6.17 3.49
C HIS A 14 1.77 4.67 3.59
N PHE A 15 0.67 4.23 2.96
CA PHE A 15 0.21 2.84 3.00
C PHE A 15 1.30 1.83 2.65
N ARG A 16 2.19 2.19 1.72
CA ARG A 16 3.36 1.39 1.32
C ARG A 16 4.18 0.90 2.53
N VAL A 17 4.35 1.74 3.55
CA VAL A 17 5.12 1.37 4.73
C VAL A 17 4.38 0.33 5.58
N LEU A 18 3.06 0.48 5.74
CA LEU A 18 2.22 -0.50 6.42
C LEU A 18 2.19 -1.84 5.68
N ALA A 19 2.06 -1.80 4.35
CA ALA A 19 2.10 -2.99 3.49
C ALA A 19 3.45 -3.72 3.60
N LYS A 20 4.56 -2.98 3.60
CA LYS A 20 5.91 -3.55 3.79
C LYS A 20 6.06 -4.19 5.17
N ALA A 21 5.61 -3.49 6.22
CA ALA A 21 5.65 -4.01 7.57
C ALA A 21 4.86 -5.32 7.68
N LEU A 22 3.63 -5.37 7.15
CA LEU A 22 2.83 -6.59 7.16
C LEU A 22 3.52 -7.74 6.43
N ARG A 23 4.08 -7.52 5.22
CA ARG A 23 4.81 -8.55 4.48
C ARG A 23 5.97 -9.12 5.29
N LEU A 24 6.75 -8.25 5.95
CA LEU A 24 7.88 -8.66 6.79
C LEU A 24 7.45 -9.36 8.09
N PHE A 25 6.30 -8.98 8.65
CA PHE A 25 5.71 -9.67 9.79
C PHE A 25 5.06 -11.02 9.42
N GLY A 26 5.03 -11.38 8.13
CA GLY A 26 4.48 -12.65 7.65
C GLY A 26 2.97 -12.65 7.45
N GLY A 27 2.34 -11.49 7.21
CA GLY A 27 0.94 -11.45 6.84
C GLY A 27 0.72 -11.96 5.41
N ASP A 28 -0.20 -12.91 5.24
CA ASP A 28 -0.42 -13.58 3.95
C ASP A 28 -1.19 -12.72 2.93
N HIS A 29 -2.22 -11.99 3.39
CA HIS A 29 -3.11 -11.21 2.52
C HIS A 29 -3.38 -9.81 3.09
N ILE A 30 -3.44 -8.81 2.20
CA ILE A 30 -3.79 -7.43 2.54
C ILE A 30 -4.64 -6.80 1.43
N HIS A 31 -5.59 -5.96 1.84
CA HIS A 31 -6.38 -5.16 0.90
C HIS A 31 -5.59 -3.91 0.48
N SER A 32 -5.17 -3.84 -0.79
CA SER A 32 -4.36 -2.75 -1.35
C SER A 32 -5.16 -1.70 -2.14
N GLY A 33 -6.49 -1.80 -2.15
CA GLY A 33 -7.39 -0.91 -2.89
C GLY A 33 -7.63 -1.33 -4.34
N THR A 34 -8.71 -0.80 -4.95
CA THR A 34 -9.20 -1.25 -6.27
C THR A 34 -9.10 -0.18 -7.37
N ILE A 35 -8.64 1.04 -7.07
CA ILE A 35 -8.49 2.19 -7.99
C ILE A 35 -9.83 2.74 -8.52
N VAL A 36 -10.69 1.88 -9.07
CA VAL A 36 -11.99 2.20 -9.69
C VAL A 36 -13.17 2.05 -8.73
N GLY A 37 -12.91 1.68 -7.48
CA GLY A 37 -13.94 1.45 -6.46
C GLY A 37 -14.42 2.72 -5.77
N LYS A 38 -15.20 2.53 -4.70
CA LYS A 38 -15.72 3.61 -3.85
C LYS A 38 -14.63 4.33 -3.03
N LEU A 39 -13.50 3.66 -2.78
CA LEU A 39 -12.43 4.15 -1.92
C LEU A 39 -11.36 4.86 -2.73
N GLU A 40 -10.70 5.85 -2.10
CA GLU A 40 -9.62 6.63 -2.73
C GLU A 40 -8.43 5.75 -3.12
N GLY A 41 -7.90 5.95 -4.33
CA GLY A 41 -6.69 5.28 -4.79
C GLY A 41 -6.25 5.79 -6.17
N LYS A 42 -4.93 5.90 -6.39
CA LYS A 42 -4.36 6.23 -7.70
C LYS A 42 -3.74 4.98 -8.33
N ARG A 43 -3.91 4.81 -9.64
CA ARG A 43 -3.43 3.63 -10.38
C ARG A 43 -1.94 3.33 -10.15
N GLU A 44 -1.09 4.32 -10.38
CA GLU A 44 0.38 4.17 -10.26
C GLU A 44 0.80 3.75 -8.85
N ILE A 45 0.20 4.37 -7.84
CA ILE A 45 0.48 4.08 -6.43
C ILE A 45 0.03 2.66 -6.07
N THR A 46 -1.17 2.25 -6.49
CA THR A 46 -1.70 0.92 -6.20
C THR A 46 -0.90 -0.18 -6.89
N LEU A 47 -0.41 0.05 -8.12
CA LEU A 47 0.49 -0.90 -8.79
C LEU A 47 1.80 -1.07 -8.01
N GLY A 48 2.41 0.02 -7.55
CA GLY A 48 3.59 -0.05 -6.69
C GLY A 48 3.37 -0.80 -5.36
N PHE A 49 2.12 -0.87 -4.86
CA PHE A 49 1.81 -1.74 -3.71
C PHE A 49 1.80 -3.22 -4.09
N VAL A 50 1.31 -3.56 -5.29
CA VAL A 50 1.28 -4.94 -5.79
C VAL A 50 2.70 -5.45 -5.98
N ASP A 51 3.55 -4.67 -6.64
CA ASP A 51 4.95 -5.03 -6.87
C ASP A 51 5.67 -5.24 -5.52
N LEU A 52 5.47 -4.31 -4.56
CA LEU A 52 6.02 -4.43 -3.21
C LEU A 52 5.55 -5.67 -2.45
N LEU A 53 4.35 -6.18 -2.72
CA LEU A 53 3.80 -7.32 -1.98
C LEU A 53 4.11 -8.67 -2.62
N ARG A 54 4.46 -8.68 -3.91
CA ARG A 54 4.59 -9.92 -4.70
C ARG A 54 6.01 -10.20 -5.15
N ASP A 55 6.79 -9.18 -5.45
CA ASP A 55 8.10 -9.38 -6.06
C ASP A 55 9.19 -9.60 -5.00
N ASP A 56 10.19 -10.43 -5.29
CA ASP A 56 11.30 -10.68 -4.37
C ASP A 56 12.18 -9.43 -4.18
N TYR A 57 12.25 -8.59 -5.21
CA TYR A 57 12.99 -7.34 -5.21
C TYR A 57 12.20 -6.26 -5.94
N THR A 58 12.00 -5.13 -5.28
CA THR A 58 11.45 -3.91 -5.88
C THR A 58 12.50 -2.82 -5.88
N GLU A 59 12.73 -2.19 -7.04
CA GLU A 59 13.61 -1.03 -7.13
C GLU A 59 13.13 0.12 -6.25
N LYS A 60 14.07 0.99 -5.89
CA LYS A 60 13.76 2.20 -5.13
C LYS A 60 13.17 3.23 -6.09
N ASP A 61 12.02 3.80 -5.71
CA ASP A 61 11.44 4.97 -6.38
C ASP A 61 12.35 6.21 -6.33
#